data_AF-A0A0G0ZHJ1-F1
#
_entry.id   AF-A0A0G0ZHJ1-F1
#
_cell.length_a   1.000
_cell.length_b   1.000
_cell.length_c   1.000
_cell.angle_alpha   90.00
_cell.angle_beta   90.00
_cell.angle_gamma   90.00
#
_symmetry.space_group_name_H-M   'P 1'
#
loop_
_entity.id
_entity.type
_entity.pdbx_description
1 polymer ?
#
loop_
_entity_poly.entity_id
_entity_poly.type
_entity_poly.pdbx_seq_one_letter_code
_entity_poly.pdbx_strand_id
1 'polypeptide(L)'
;MTRSLKKGPHIDPRLLEKLVGKSASTAEMIKTWARSSQISPEMVGFLFGVYNGKAHIEVRVTEDMVGHRLGEFSPTKKFVRHGGKMQKELEQKKKEAEITAAKAAKSETPAKKK
;
A
#
# COMPACT_ATOMS: atom_id res chain seq x y z
N MET A 1 -11.75 13.62 -7.58
CA MET A 1 -12.42 14.92 -7.39
C MET A 1 -12.46 15.27 -5.92
N THR A 2 -11.95 16.45 -5.60
CA THR A 2 -11.84 16.95 -4.23
C THR A 2 -13.17 17.57 -3.77
N ARG A 3 -13.42 17.60 -2.46
CA ARG A 3 -14.59 18.31 -1.92
C ARG A 3 -14.43 19.82 -2.17
N SER A 4 -15.55 20.54 -2.20
CA SER A 4 -15.54 22.01 -2.26
C SER A 4 -14.80 22.60 -1.04
N LEU A 5 -13.93 23.59 -1.29
CA LEU A 5 -13.10 24.25 -0.27
C LEU A 5 -13.93 24.77 0.90
N LYS A 6 -15.13 25.30 0.65
CA LYS A 6 -16.04 25.84 1.69
C LYS A 6 -16.45 24.80 2.74
N LYS A 7 -16.43 23.51 2.40
CA LYS A 7 -16.89 22.41 3.30
C LYS A 7 -15.77 21.81 4.16
N GLY A 8 -14.52 22.16 3.89
CA GLY A 8 -13.36 21.59 4.58
C GLY A 8 -13.08 20.12 4.25
N PRO A 9 -11.95 19.60 4.78
CA PRO A 9 -11.61 18.18 4.67
C PRO A 9 -12.62 17.32 5.44
N HIS A 10 -12.94 16.16 4.90
CA HIS A 10 -13.83 15.22 5.58
C HIS A 10 -13.02 14.11 6.26
N ILE A 11 -13.15 13.99 7.57
CA ILE A 11 -12.53 12.94 8.38
C ILE A 11 -13.62 12.29 9.22
N ASP A 12 -13.64 10.95 9.23
CA ASP A 12 -14.55 10.19 10.09
C ASP A 12 -14.19 10.41 11.58
N PRO A 13 -15.14 10.83 12.43
CA PRO A 13 -14.87 11.10 13.84
C PRO A 13 -14.35 9.86 14.59
N ARG A 14 -14.79 8.65 14.23
CA ARG A 14 -14.31 7.40 14.85
C ARG A 14 -12.86 7.12 14.51
N LEU A 15 -12.37 7.63 13.39
CA LEU A 15 -10.96 7.53 13.02
C LEU A 15 -10.11 8.46 13.88
N LEU A 16 -10.59 9.68 14.14
CA LEU A 16 -9.93 10.65 15.02
C LEU A 16 -9.87 10.14 16.45
N GLU A 17 -10.98 9.64 17.00
CA GLU A 17 -11.02 9.05 18.34
C GLU A 17 -9.97 7.94 18.54
N LYS A 18 -9.72 7.13 17.48
CA LYS A 18 -8.70 6.07 17.53
C LYS A 18 -7.26 6.58 17.52
N LEU A 19 -7.04 7.82 17.09
CA LEU A 19 -5.75 8.49 17.02
C LEU A 19 -5.44 9.30 18.29
N VAL A 20 -6.47 9.83 18.95
CA VAL A 20 -6.32 10.59 20.20
C VAL A 20 -5.51 9.78 21.22
N GLY A 21 -4.43 10.38 21.73
CA GLY A 21 -3.59 9.80 22.77
C GLY A 21 -2.62 8.71 22.31
N LYS A 22 -2.52 8.42 21.01
CA LYS A 22 -1.54 7.46 20.48
C LYS A 22 -0.37 8.18 19.81
N SER A 23 0.83 7.64 19.99
CA SER A 23 2.02 8.06 19.25
C SER A 23 2.24 7.15 18.04
N ALA A 24 2.70 7.73 16.93
CA ALA A 24 2.96 6.99 15.68
C ALA A 24 3.99 5.85 15.85
N SER A 25 4.91 5.99 16.81
CA SER A 25 6.00 5.03 17.05
C SER A 25 5.55 3.76 17.78
N THR A 26 4.50 3.85 18.60
CA THR A 26 4.02 2.74 19.45
C THR A 26 2.67 2.21 19.00
N ALA A 27 1.95 2.96 18.17
CA ALA A 27 0.60 2.60 17.74
C ALA A 27 0.61 1.34 16.87
N GLU A 28 -0.19 0.36 17.29
CA GLU A 28 -0.57 -0.77 16.45
C GLU A 28 -1.38 -0.32 15.24
N MET A 29 -1.46 -1.21 14.23
CA MET A 29 -2.22 -0.99 13.00
C MET A 29 -3.68 -0.56 13.29
N ILE A 30 -4.04 0.63 12.84
CA ILE A 30 -5.41 1.15 12.98
C ILE A 30 -6.27 0.63 11.83
N LYS A 31 -7.16 -0.32 12.13
CA LYS A 31 -8.14 -0.82 11.15
C LYS A 31 -9.25 0.20 10.91
N THR A 32 -9.50 0.48 9.63
CA THR A 32 -10.51 1.45 9.18
C THR A 32 -11.27 0.98 7.94
N TRP A 33 -12.58 1.24 7.97
CA TRP A 33 -13.48 1.12 6.83
C TRP A 33 -13.77 2.48 6.18
N ALA A 34 -13.35 3.57 6.82
CA ALA A 34 -13.61 4.93 6.39
C ALA A 34 -12.68 5.33 5.23
N ARG A 35 -12.86 4.70 4.07
CA ARG A 35 -12.10 4.96 2.84
C ARG A 35 -12.29 6.38 2.30
N SER A 36 -13.40 7.02 2.65
CA SER A 36 -13.76 8.37 2.22
C SER A 36 -13.03 9.47 2.99
N SER A 37 -12.43 9.14 4.14
CA SER A 37 -11.69 10.07 5.00
C SER A 37 -10.43 10.57 4.31
N GLN A 38 -10.22 11.88 4.42
CA GLN A 38 -9.01 12.55 4.00
C GLN A 38 -7.93 12.35 5.05
N ILE A 39 -6.69 12.22 4.60
CA ILE A 39 -5.52 12.09 5.48
C ILE A 39 -5.19 13.48 6.04
N SER A 40 -5.23 13.61 7.36
CA SER A 40 -4.77 14.81 8.07
C SER A 40 -3.27 14.73 8.39
N PRO A 41 -2.60 15.87 8.62
CA PRO A 41 -1.20 15.88 9.04
C PRO A 41 -0.92 15.07 10.31
N GLU A 42 -1.89 15.00 11.23
CA GLU A 42 -1.79 14.22 12.48
C GLU A 42 -1.70 12.70 12.26
N MET A 43 -2.08 12.22 11.07
CA MET A 43 -2.04 10.80 10.72
C MET A 43 -0.68 10.36 10.16
N VAL A 44 0.26 11.29 9.94
CA VAL A 44 1.58 10.97 9.38
C VAL A 44 2.37 10.07 10.34
N GLY A 45 3.00 9.03 9.79
CA GLY A 45 3.76 8.05 10.54
C GLY A 45 2.94 6.86 11.07
N PHE A 46 1.60 6.97 11.14
CA PHE A 46 0.74 5.86 11.55
C PHE A 46 0.61 4.80 10.46
N LEU A 47 0.36 3.56 10.89
CA LEU A 47 0.02 2.45 10.03
C LEU A 47 -1.50 2.23 10.04
N PHE A 48 -2.15 2.34 8.88
CA PHE A 48 -3.58 2.09 8.72
C PHE A 48 -3.82 0.79 7.97
N GLY A 49 -4.71 -0.05 8.49
CA GLY A 49 -5.31 -1.13 7.75
C GLY A 49 -6.56 -0.60 7.04
N VAL A 50 -6.49 -0.28 5.75
CA VAL A 50 -7.61 0.26 4.98
C VAL A 50 -8.36 -0.86 4.28
N TYR A 51 -9.64 -1.05 4.60
CA TYR A 51 -10.45 -2.12 4.04
C TYR A 51 -10.68 -1.96 2.53
N ASN A 52 -10.45 -3.02 1.76
CA ASN A 52 -10.60 -3.03 0.30
C ASN A 52 -11.84 -3.79 -0.23
N GLY A 53 -12.72 -4.27 0.65
CA GLY A 53 -13.84 -5.14 0.31
C GLY A 53 -13.56 -6.63 0.55
N LYS A 54 -12.31 -7.01 0.82
CA LYS A 54 -11.91 -8.38 1.18
C LYS A 54 -11.00 -8.41 2.40
N ALA A 55 -9.95 -7.59 2.40
CA ALA A 55 -8.95 -7.53 3.45
C ALA A 55 -8.62 -6.08 3.82
N HIS A 56 -7.93 -5.90 4.94
CA HIS A 56 -7.33 -4.62 5.30
C HIS A 56 -5.92 -4.57 4.69
N ILE A 57 -5.68 -3.60 3.82
CA ILE A 57 -4.37 -3.35 3.23
C ILE A 57 -3.61 -2.41 4.15
N GLU A 58 -2.38 -2.76 4.49
CA GLU A 58 -1.49 -1.93 5.28
C GLU A 58 -1.00 -0.74 4.46
N VAL A 59 -1.24 0.45 4.98
CA VAL A 59 -0.82 1.73 4.39
C VAL A 59 -0.10 2.51 5.49
N ARG A 60 1.21 2.69 5.31
CA ARG A 60 2.00 3.63 6.13
C ARG A 60 1.84 5.02 5.53
N VAL A 61 1.33 5.96 6.32
CA VAL A 61 1.05 7.32 5.84
C VAL A 61 2.33 8.16 5.89
N THR A 62 2.68 8.75 4.74
CA THR A 62 3.77 9.73 4.60
C THR A 62 3.20 11.15 4.40
N GLU A 63 4.06 12.17 4.49
CA GLU A 63 3.66 13.57 4.33
C GLU A 63 3.06 13.87 2.96
N ASP A 64 3.59 13.26 1.89
CA ASP A 64 3.09 13.43 0.53
C ASP A 64 1.64 12.92 0.35
N MET A 65 1.15 12.08 1.27
CA MET A 65 -0.21 11.56 1.22
C MET A 65 -1.24 12.50 1.87
N VAL A 66 -0.81 13.57 2.54
CA VAL A 66 -1.70 14.54 3.17
C VAL A 66 -2.58 15.21 2.11
N GLY A 67 -3.89 15.28 2.36
CA GLY A 67 -4.86 15.81 1.40
C GLY A 67 -5.47 14.77 0.47
N HIS A 68 -4.86 13.59 0.33
CA HIS A 68 -5.45 12.44 -0.35
C HIS A 68 -6.44 11.70 0.54
N ARG A 69 -7.21 10.79 -0.06
CA ARG A 69 -8.11 9.90 0.69
C ARG A 69 -7.46 8.54 0.95
N LEU A 70 -7.74 7.96 2.11
CA LEU A 70 -7.24 6.62 2.48
C LEU A 70 -7.61 5.55 1.44
N GLY A 71 -8.77 5.67 0.79
CA GLY A 71 -9.22 4.73 -0.23
C GLY A 71 -8.37 4.73 -1.53
N GLU A 72 -7.59 5.78 -1.80
CA GLU A 72 -6.72 5.85 -2.98
C GLU A 72 -5.55 4.87 -2.89
N PHE A 73 -5.10 4.60 -1.66
CA PHE A 73 -3.98 3.69 -1.38
C PHE A 73 -4.41 2.23 -1.16
N SER A 74 -5.71 1.94 -1.28
CA SER A 74 -6.28 0.60 -1.06
C SER A 74 -7.11 0.15 -2.28
N PRO A 75 -6.47 -0.46 -3.30
CA PRO A 75 -7.16 -0.87 -4.52
C PRO A 75 -8.20 -1.96 -4.24
N THR A 76 -9.41 -1.78 -4.80
CA THR A 76 -10.56 -2.67 -4.58
C THR A 76 -10.64 -3.81 -5.57
N LYS A 77 -10.19 -3.58 -6.81
CA LYS A 77 -10.19 -4.58 -7.88
C LYS A 77 -8.76 -4.94 -8.23
N LYS A 78 -8.48 -6.25 -8.29
CA LYS A 78 -7.23 -6.75 -8.87
C LYS A 78 -7.30 -6.56 -10.37
N PHE A 79 -6.44 -5.70 -10.92
CA PHE A 79 -6.28 -5.62 -12.37
C PHE A 79 -5.49 -6.83 -12.86
N VAL A 80 -6.16 -7.74 -13.57
CA VAL A 80 -5.55 -8.98 -14.08
C VAL A 80 -4.93 -8.81 -15.47
N ARG A 81 -5.10 -7.63 -16.09
CA ARG A 81 -4.67 -7.25 -17.46
C ARG A 81 -5.48 -7.90 -18.57
N HIS A 82 -5.59 -7.19 -19.69
CA HIS A 82 -5.97 -7.75 -20.99
C HIS A 82 -4.70 -7.90 -21.82
N GLY A 83 -4.01 -9.03 -21.69
CA GLY A 83 -2.76 -9.31 -22.39
C GLY A 83 -2.95 -10.38 -23.45
N GLY A 84 -2.84 -10.00 -24.73
CA GLY A 84 -2.68 -10.96 -25.83
C GLY A 84 -1.33 -11.69 -25.79
N LYS A 85 -1.00 -12.42 -26.87
CA LYS A 85 0.20 -13.27 -26.96
C LYS A 85 1.52 -12.53 -26.63
N MET A 86 1.68 -11.31 -27.10
CA MET A 86 2.89 -10.49 -26.91
C MET A 86 3.22 -10.22 -25.42
N GLN A 87 2.20 -10.08 -24.56
CA GLN A 87 2.41 -9.86 -23.12
C GLN A 87 2.83 -11.14 -22.39
N LYS A 88 2.28 -12.29 -22.81
CA LYS A 88 2.67 -13.61 -22.27
C LYS A 88 4.14 -13.91 -22.58
N GLU A 89 4.59 -13.57 -23.79
CA GLU A 89 5.98 -13.73 -24.20
C GLU A 89 6.92 -12.84 -23.38
N LEU A 90 6.54 -11.58 -23.11
CA LEU A 90 7.33 -10.69 -22.24
C LEU A 90 7.40 -11.20 -20.79
N GLU A 91 6.31 -11.77 -20.26
CA GLU A 91 6.29 -12.36 -18.91
C GLU A 91 7.08 -13.67 -18.84
N GLN A 92 7.04 -14.51 -19.87
CA GLN A 92 7.87 -15.71 -19.97
C GLN A 92 9.35 -15.35 -20.05
N LYS A 93 9.72 -14.38 -20.89
CA LYS A 93 11.09 -13.86 -20.96
C LYS A 93 11.57 -13.30 -19.61
N LYS A 94 10.72 -12.56 -18.89
CA LYS A 94 11.06 -12.06 -17.54
C LYS A 94 11.23 -13.18 -16.52
N LYS A 95 10.37 -14.20 -16.53
CA LYS A 95 10.48 -15.38 -15.66
C LYS A 95 11.73 -16.20 -15.98
N GLU A 96 12.03 -16.41 -17.26
CA GLU A 96 13.24 -17.11 -17.70
C GLU A 96 14.51 -16.32 -17.30
N ALA A 97 14.48 -14.99 -17.40
CA ALA A 97 15.57 -14.12 -16.92
C ALA A 97 15.76 -14.21 -15.39
N GLU A 98 14.68 -14.22 -14.59
CA GLU A 98 14.78 -14.43 -13.14
C GLU A 98 15.28 -15.84 -12.79
N ILE A 99 14.84 -16.87 -13.50
CA ILE A 99 15.26 -18.26 -13.25
C ILE A 99 16.73 -18.45 -13.63
N THR A 100 17.20 -17.85 -14.72
CA THR A 100 18.61 -17.89 -15.14
C THR A 100 19.50 -17.12 -14.17
N ALA A 101 19.09 -15.93 -13.73
CA ALA A 101 19.79 -15.17 -12.68
C ALA A 101 19.85 -15.94 -11.35
N ALA A 102 18.75 -16.59 -10.94
CA ALA A 102 18.71 -17.41 -9.73
C ALA A 102 19.56 -18.69 -9.83
N LYS A 103 19.70 -19.28 -11.03
CA LYS A 103 20.59 -20.42 -11.27
C LYS A 103 22.06 -19.99 -11.27
N ALA A 104 22.40 -18.85 -11.88
CA ALA A 104 23.75 -18.29 -11.88
C ALA A 104 24.23 -17.94 -10.46
N ALA A 105 23.38 -17.32 -9.64
CA ALA A 105 23.69 -17.02 -8.24
C ALA A 105 23.90 -18.28 -7.39
N LYS A 106 23.21 -19.39 -7.70
CA LYS A 106 23.40 -20.68 -7.02
C LYS A 106 24.65 -21.44 -7.46
N SER A 107 25.15 -21.21 -8.68
CA SER A 107 26.39 -21.85 -9.17
C SER A 107 27.67 -21.18 -8.68
N GLU A 108 27.63 -19.91 -8.23
CA GLU A 108 28.81 -19.18 -7.75
C GLU A 108 29.15 -19.44 -6.26
N THR A 109 28.38 -20.26 -5.54
CA THR A 109 28.67 -20.64 -4.14
C THR A 109 29.03 -22.12 -4.02
N PRO A 110 30.22 -22.56 -4.50
CA PRO A 110 30.97 -23.52 -3.68
C PRO A 110 32.49 -23.39 -3.87
N ALA A 111 33.15 -22.43 -3.21
CA ALA A 111 34.61 -22.50 -3.01
C ALA A 111 35.10 -21.49 -1.95
N LYS A 112 34.80 -21.73 -0.66
CA LYS A 112 35.69 -21.31 0.44
C LYS A 112 35.38 -22.11 1.71
N LYS A 113 35.88 -23.36 1.71
CA LYS A 113 36.24 -24.08 2.92
C LYS A 113 37.72 -24.46 2.77
N LYS A 114 38.58 -23.69 3.42
CA LYS A 114 39.87 -24.13 3.95
C LYS A 114 40.19 -23.24 5.13
#